data_AF-A0A529R532-F1
#
_entry.id   AF-A0A529R532-F1
#
_cell.length_a   1.000
_cell.length_b   1.000
_cell.length_c   1.000
_cell.angle_alpha   90.00
_cell.angle_beta   90.00
_cell.angle_gamma   90.00
#
_symmetry.space_group_name_H-M   'P 1'
#
loop_
_entity.id
_entity.type
_entity.pdbx_description
1 polymer ?
#
loop_
_entity_poly.entity_id
_entity_poly.type
_entity_poly.pdbx_seq_one_letter_code
_entity_poly.pdbx_strand_id
1 'polypeptide(L)' 'IAGHDILADEGEAYARRLEIDGVPIVVKHWPGQIHGFVSMGRHGPASRQAVEAAVAAWRNFDPAFEGV' A
#
# COMPACT_ATOMS: atom_id res chain seq x y z
N ILE A 1 0.61 -4.40 -1.44
CA ILE A 1 0.32 -5.71 -2.07
C ILE A 1 0.76 -6.81 -1.12
N ALA A 2 -0.18 -7.67 -0.72
CA ALA A 2 0.07 -8.82 0.15
C ALA A 2 0.58 -9.99 -0.70
N GLY A 3 1.68 -10.64 -0.30
CA GLY A 3 2.36 -11.65 -1.14
C GLY A 3 1.69 -13.02 -1.19
N HIS A 4 0.76 -13.31 -0.28
CA HIS A 4 -0.08 -14.52 -0.30
C HIS A 4 -1.53 -14.20 -0.67
N ASP A 5 -1.74 -13.10 -1.40
CA ASP A 5 -3.04 -12.71 -1.93
C ASP A 5 -3.19 -13.24 -3.36
N ILE A 6 -4.32 -13.87 -3.66
CA ILE A 6 -4.63 -14.32 -5.03
C ILE A 6 -4.78 -13.14 -6.00
N LEU A 7 -4.98 -11.93 -5.48
CA LEU A 7 -5.09 -10.69 -6.25
C LEU A 7 -3.76 -9.94 -6.42
N ALA A 8 -2.63 -10.54 -6.00
CA ALA A 8 -1.34 -9.86 -5.99
C ALA A 8 -0.92 -9.43 -7.41
N ASP A 9 -1.07 -10.34 -8.39
CA ASP A 9 -0.66 -10.10 -9.77
C ASP A 9 -1.49 -8.98 -10.42
N GLU A 10 -2.81 -8.95 -10.20
CA GLU A 10 -3.67 -7.88 -10.68
C GLU A 10 -3.34 -6.54 -10.01
N GLY A 11 -3.04 -6.54 -8.70
CA GLY A 11 -2.60 -5.36 -7.99
C GLY A 11 -1.30 -4.78 -8.56
N GLU A 12 -0.33 -5.63 -8.90
CA GLU A 12 0.90 -5.20 -9.56
C GLU A 12 0.66 -4.72 -10.99
N ALA A 13 -0.20 -5.40 -11.75
CA ALA A 13 -0.53 -5.00 -13.11
C ALA A 13 -1.18 -3.61 -13.14
N TYR A 14 -2.07 -3.30 -12.19
CA TYR A 14 -2.68 -1.99 -12.07
C TYR A 14 -1.68 -0.91 -11.67
N ALA A 15 -0.80 -1.20 -10.72
CA ALA A 15 0.29 -0.28 -10.35
C ALA A 15 1.19 0.05 -11.54
N ARG A 16 1.61 -0.96 -12.31
CA ARG A 16 2.39 -0.77 -13.54
C ARG A 16 1.65 0.09 -14.56
N ARG A 17 0.33 -0.10 -14.74
CA ARG A 17 -0.47 0.73 -15.64
C ARG A 17 -0.47 2.20 -15.20
N LEU A 18 -0.70 2.46 -13.92
CA LEU A 18 -0.70 3.83 -13.38
C LEU A 18 0.66 4.53 -13.58
N GLU A 19 1.76 3.81 -13.35
CA GLU A 19 3.11 4.32 -13.58
C GLU A 19 3.35 4.69 -15.05
N ILE A 20 2.97 3.81 -15.98
CA ILE A 20 3.07 4.06 -17.44
C ILE A 20 2.26 5.30 -17.85
N ASP A 21 1.10 5.51 -17.24
CA ASP A 21 0.23 6.66 -17.54
C ASP A 21 0.69 7.94 -16.82
N GLY A 22 1.82 7.90 -16.10
CA GLY A 22 2.40 9.06 -15.42
C GLY A 22 1.66 9.48 -14.15
N VAL A 23 0.79 8.63 -13.61
CA VAL A 23 0.08 8.90 -12.35
C VAL A 23 1.06 8.75 -11.18
N PRO A 24 1.17 9.72 -10.26
CA PRO A 24 1.97 9.57 -9.05
C PRO A 24 1.44 8.42 -8.20
N ILE A 25 2.29 7.44 -7.92
CA ILE A 25 1.93 6.25 -7.13
C ILE A 25 3.01 5.86 -6.13
N VAL A 26 2.60 5.14 -5.10
CA VAL A 26 3.50 4.41 -4.20
C VAL A 26 3.02 2.97 -4.11
N VAL A 27 3.92 2.02 -4.37
CA VAL A 27 3.66 0.58 -4.23
C VAL A 27 4.49 0.04 -3.07
N LYS A 28 3.86 -0.70 -2.17
CA LYS A 28 4.55 -1.39 -1.08
C LYS A 28 4.13 -2.86 -1.02
N HIS A 29 5.12 -3.75 -1.02
CA HIS A 29 4.91 -5.19 -0.91
C HIS A 29 5.04 -5.69 0.53
N TRP A 30 4.21 -6.66 0.87
CA TRP A 30 4.16 -7.34 2.16
C TRP A 30 4.20 -8.85 1.93
N PRO A 31 5.39 -9.43 1.68
CA PRO A 31 5.52 -10.78 1.11
C PRO A 31 4.83 -11.88 1.94
N GLY A 32 4.89 -11.79 3.27
CA GLY A 32 4.32 -12.80 4.18
C GLY A 32 2.87 -12.55 4.59
N GLN A 33 2.17 -11.61 3.96
CA GLN A 33 0.79 -11.25 4.35
C GLN A 33 -0.24 -11.83 3.39
N ILE A 34 -1.42 -12.11 3.94
CA ILE A 34 -2.60 -12.58 3.19
C ILE A 34 -3.53 -11.42 2.84
N HIS A 35 -4.51 -11.69 1.97
CA HIS A 35 -5.60 -10.75 1.72
C HIS A 35 -6.27 -10.28 3.03
N GLY A 36 -6.61 -8.98 3.09
CA GLY A 36 -7.31 -8.39 4.23
C GLY A 36 -6.49 -8.12 5.50
N PHE A 37 -5.17 -8.42 5.50
CA PHE A 37 -4.34 -8.25 6.71
C PHE A 37 -4.34 -6.84 7.31
N VAL A 38 -4.56 -5.81 6.50
CA VAL A 38 -4.59 -4.41 6.96
C VAL A 38 -5.64 -4.18 8.04
N SER A 39 -6.77 -4.90 8.02
CA SER A 39 -7.84 -4.77 9.04
C SER A 39 -7.62 -5.66 10.28
N MET A 40 -6.55 -6.44 10.32
CA MET A 40 -6.28 -7.43 11.38
C MET A 40 -5.35 -6.92 12.49
N GLY A 41 -5.53 -5.67 12.94
CA GLY A 41 -4.61 -4.99 13.86
C GLY A 41 -4.38 -5.69 15.21
N ARG A 42 -5.29 -6.56 15.62
CA ARG A 42 -5.16 -7.38 16.84
C ARG A 42 -4.27 -8.63 16.68
N HIS A 43 -3.99 -9.04 15.45
CA HIS A 43 -3.39 -10.35 15.12
C HIS A 43 -1.94 -10.27 14.65
N GLY A 44 -1.41 -9.08 14.42
CA GLY A 44 0.00 -8.92 14.06
C GLY A 44 0.40 -7.47 13.79
N PRO A 45 1.70 -7.14 13.95
CA PRO A 45 2.19 -5.78 13.79
C PRO A 45 2.10 -5.28 12.34
N ALA A 46 2.16 -6.19 11.35
CA ALA A 46 2.12 -5.86 9.93
C ALA A 46 0.86 -5.06 9.54
N SER A 47 -0.29 -5.34 10.17
CA SER A 47 -1.53 -4.59 9.95
C SER A 47 -1.35 -3.10 10.27
N ARG A 48 -0.86 -2.79 11.48
CA ARG A 48 -0.65 -1.40 11.90
C ARG A 48 0.45 -0.73 11.07
N GLN A 49 1.54 -1.43 10.80
CA GLN A 49 2.61 -0.92 9.95
C GLN A 49 2.15 -0.60 8.52
N ALA A 50 1.19 -1.37 7.99
CA ALA A 50 0.61 -1.08 6.67
C ALA A 50 -0.24 0.19 6.68
N VAL A 51 -1.04 0.41 7.73
CA VAL A 51 -1.81 1.66 7.89
C VAL A 51 -0.86 2.85 8.05
N GLU A 52 0.16 2.74 8.91
CA GLU A 52 1.17 3.79 9.12
C GLU A 52 1.90 4.14 7.82
N ALA A 53 2.30 3.15 7.03
CA ALA A 53 2.94 3.36 5.74
C ALA A 53 2.00 4.04 4.73
N ALA A 54 0.72 3.66 4.69
CA ALA A 54 -0.26 4.28 3.82
C ALA A 54 -0.51 5.76 4.19
N VAL A 55 -0.61 6.07 5.50
CA VAL A 55 -0.76 7.45 5.99
C VAL A 55 0.47 8.29 5.65
N ALA A 56 1.68 7.75 5.86
CA ALA A 56 2.91 8.45 5.51
C ALA A 56 2.98 8.74 4.00
N ALA A 57 2.60 7.78 3.16
CA ALA A 57 2.53 7.98 1.71
C ALA A 57 1.48 9.02 1.31
N TRP A 58 0.27 8.96 1.91
CA TRP A 58 -0.81 9.92 1.63
C TRP A 58 -0.39 11.36 1.90
N ARG A 59 0.29 11.62 3.02
CA ARG A 59 0.75 12.97 3.37
C ARG A 59 1.67 13.58 2.30
N ASN A 60 2.43 12.76 1.57
CA ASN A 60 3.28 13.26 0.49
C ASN A 60 2.49 13.65 -0.77
N PHE A 61 1.22 13.24 -0.89
CA PHE A 61 0.34 13.60 -2.01
C PHE A 61 -0.64 14.72 -1.69
N ASP A 62 -0.87 14.98 -0.40
CA ASP A 62 -1.88 15.92 0.05
C ASP A 62 -1.24 17.29 0.29
N PRO A 63 -1.61 18.33 -0.50
CA PRO A 63 -1.04 19.66 -0.37
C PRO A 63 -1.21 20.28 1.01
N ALA A 64 -2.19 19.81 1.80
CA ALA A 64 -2.38 20.26 3.18
C ALA A 64 -1.18 19.93 4.09
N PHE A 65 -0.27 19.04 3.66
CA PHE A 65 0.92 18.63 4.40
C PHE A 65 2.23 19.08 3.73
N GLU A 66 2.19 19.95 2.72
CA GLU A 66 3.41 20.54 2.15
C GLU A 66 4.17 21.37 3.20
N GLY A 67 5.45 21.03 3.44
CA GLY A 67 6.34 21.76 4.34
C GLY A 67 6.34 21.31 5.81
N VAL A 68 5.69 20.18 6.14
CA VAL A 68 5.69 19.55 7.48
C VAL A 68 6.65 18.36 7.54
#